data_AF-A0A356B0J7-F1
#
_entry.id   AF-A0A356B0J7-F1
#
_cell.length_a   1.000
_cell.length_b   1.000
_cell.length_c   1.000
_cell.angle_alpha   90.00
_cell.angle_beta   90.00
_cell.angle_gamma   90.00
#
_symmetry.space_group_name_H-M   'P 1'
#
loop_
_entity.id
_entity.type
_entity.pdbx_description
1 polymer ?
#
loop_
_entity_poly.entity_id
_entity_poly.type
_entity_poly.pdbx_seq_one_letter_code
_entity_poly.pdbx_strand_id
1 'polypeptide(L)'
;SSVVRWYRDTFGLAEKAYAESHGINAYDYIMDSAMDQPSGMFVLPHFSGSATPYMDSESKGAILGVTLDTTKEKFIKAILEGITYEIMVNTKILTGEGVKVDR
;
A
#
# COMPACT_ATOMS: atom_id res chain seq x y z
N SER A 1 7.39 -1.94 -1.75
CA SER A 1 6.20 -2.80 -1.56
C SER A 1 5.78 -3.40 -2.91
N SER A 2 5.44 -4.69 -2.94
CA SER A 2 4.92 -5.38 -4.13
C SER A 2 3.58 -4.80 -4.60
N VAL A 3 2.75 -4.31 -3.68
CA VAL A 3 1.43 -3.72 -3.99
C VAL A 3 1.56 -2.36 -4.68
N VAL A 4 2.50 -1.51 -4.25
CA VAL A 4 2.75 -0.22 -4.91
C VAL A 4 3.28 -0.44 -6.34
N ARG A 5 4.13 -1.46 -6.54
CA ARG A 5 4.55 -1.87 -7.89
C ARG A 5 3.36 -2.33 -8.73
N TRP A 6 2.50 -3.19 -8.18
CA TRP A 6 1.29 -3.64 -8.86
C TRP A 6 0.41 -2.46 -9.28
N TYR A 7 0.24 -1.46 -8.40
CA TYR A 7 -0.50 -0.26 -8.73
C TYR A 7 0.14 0.48 -9.91
N ARG A 8 1.45 0.76 -9.85
CA ARG A 8 2.18 1.47 -10.91
C ARG A 8 2.00 0.77 -12.26
N ASP A 9 2.11 -0.54 -12.26
CA ASP A 9 2.07 -1.34 -13.49
C ASP A 9 0.63 -1.64 -13.98
N THR A 10 -0.41 -1.37 -13.16
CA THR A 10 -1.83 -1.60 -13.51
C THR A 10 -2.60 -0.30 -13.78
N PHE A 11 -2.50 0.67 -12.87
CA PHE A 11 -3.21 1.96 -12.94
C PHE A 11 -2.28 3.14 -13.25
N GLY A 12 -1.01 3.04 -12.85
CA GLY A 12 -0.02 4.12 -12.92
C GLY A 12 0.75 4.26 -14.24
N LEU A 13 0.23 3.73 -15.35
CA LEU A 13 0.98 3.67 -16.62
C LEU A 13 1.30 5.07 -17.19
N ALA A 14 0.37 6.02 -17.06
CA ALA A 14 0.57 7.38 -17.53
C ALA A 14 1.61 8.12 -16.67
N GLU A 15 1.53 7.93 -15.35
CA GLU A 15 2.44 8.48 -14.35
C GLU A 15 3.84 7.90 -14.53
N LYS A 16 3.95 6.60 -14.84
CA LYS A 16 5.20 5.93 -15.18
C LYS A 16 5.82 6.51 -16.46
N ALA A 17 5.06 6.65 -17.53
CA ALA A 17 5.56 7.22 -18.78
C ALA A 17 5.98 8.70 -18.62
N TYR A 18 5.22 9.47 -17.86
CA TYR A 18 5.59 10.83 -17.48
C TYR A 18 6.92 10.86 -16.73
N ALA A 19 7.07 10.01 -15.71
CA ALA A 19 8.30 9.93 -14.94
C ALA A 19 9.52 9.54 -15.79
N GLU A 20 9.37 8.56 -16.68
CA GLU A 20 10.41 8.13 -17.61
C GLU A 20 10.84 9.26 -18.56
N SER A 21 9.89 10.00 -19.13
CA SER A 21 10.19 11.13 -20.03
C SER A 21 10.84 12.34 -19.34
N HIS A 22 10.65 12.50 -18.03
CA HIS A 22 11.22 13.59 -17.25
C HIS A 22 12.46 13.17 -16.43
N GLY A 23 12.89 11.91 -16.55
CA GLY A 23 14.05 11.39 -15.82
C GLY A 23 13.87 11.35 -14.30
N ILE A 24 12.62 11.29 -13.82
CA ILE A 24 12.29 11.21 -12.40
C ILE A 24 11.90 9.78 -12.00
N ASN A 25 11.94 9.49 -10.70
CA ASN A 25 11.54 8.20 -10.19
C ASN A 25 10.00 8.07 -10.18
N ALA A 26 9.48 7.09 -10.92
CA ALA A 26 8.05 6.83 -11.01
C ALA A 26 7.39 6.48 -9.67
N TYR A 27 8.12 5.84 -8.75
CA TYR A 27 7.57 5.53 -7.42
C TYR A 27 7.38 6.80 -6.61
N ASP A 28 8.39 7.66 -6.55
CA ASP A 28 8.34 8.91 -5.81
C ASP A 28 7.23 9.80 -6.37
N TYR A 29 7.17 9.94 -7.70
CA TYR A 29 6.10 10.69 -8.38
C TYR A 29 4.68 10.19 -8.06
N ILE A 30 4.49 8.87 -7.99
CA ILE A 30 3.19 8.26 -7.64
C ILE A 30 2.89 8.38 -6.14
N MET A 31 3.89 8.27 -5.28
CA MET A 31 3.71 8.41 -3.83
C MET A 31 3.42 9.86 -3.45
N ASP A 32 4.06 10.82 -4.12
CA ASP A 32 3.87 12.25 -3.90
C ASP A 32 2.49 12.74 -4.38
N SER A 33 1.83 11.99 -5.27
CA SER A 33 0.45 12.29 -5.67
C SER A 33 -0.59 11.77 -4.67
N ALA A 34 -0.20 11.01 -3.65
CA ALA A 34 -1.11 10.55 -2.62
C ALA A 34 -1.81 11.72 -1.93
N MET A 35 -3.12 11.57 -1.67
CA MET A 35 -3.84 12.60 -0.94
C MET A 35 -3.35 12.71 0.51
N ASP A 36 -3.39 13.93 1.06
CA ASP A 36 -3.00 14.19 2.45
C ASP A 36 -3.99 13.60 3.45
N GLN A 37 -5.29 13.74 3.16
CA GLN A 37 -6.36 13.27 4.02
C GLN A 37 -6.46 11.73 4.01
N PRO A 38 -7.08 11.12 5.03
CA PRO A 38 -7.34 9.68 5.03
C PRO A 38 -8.12 9.26 3.78
N SER A 39 -7.80 8.09 3.21
CA SER A 39 -8.45 7.64 1.97
C SER A 39 -9.95 7.34 2.14
N GLY A 40 -10.38 7.02 3.37
CA GLY A 40 -11.72 6.50 3.66
C GLY A 40 -11.93 5.07 3.12
N MET A 41 -10.86 4.42 2.66
CA MET A 41 -10.86 3.08 2.10
C MET A 41 -9.99 2.15 2.96
N PHE A 42 -10.23 0.85 2.84
CA PHE A 42 -9.38 -0.17 3.45
C PHE A 42 -8.75 -1.04 2.37
N VAL A 43 -7.44 -1.22 2.46
CA VAL A 43 -6.69 -2.14 1.60
C VAL A 43 -6.06 -3.21 2.48
N LEU A 44 -6.38 -4.47 2.19
CA LEU A 44 -5.63 -5.63 2.66
C LEU A 44 -4.51 -5.92 1.66
N PRO A 45 -3.22 -5.72 2.00
CA PRO A 45 -2.12 -5.73 1.03
C PRO A 45 -1.63 -7.13 0.62
N HIS A 46 -2.42 -8.18 0.84
CA HIS A 46 -2.05 -9.59 0.59
C HIS A 46 -2.13 -9.99 -0.90
N PHE A 47 -1.64 -9.16 -1.81
CA PHE A 47 -1.76 -9.37 -3.26
C PHE A 47 -0.89 -10.53 -3.77
N SER A 48 0.05 -10.97 -2.94
CA SER A 48 0.94 -12.11 -3.19
C SER A 48 0.97 -13.06 -1.99
N GLY A 49 -0.15 -13.21 -1.29
CA GLY A 49 -0.19 -13.86 0.03
C GLY A 49 0.16 -12.91 1.17
N SER A 50 0.02 -13.40 2.40
CA SER A 50 0.43 -12.71 3.62
C SER A 50 1.81 -13.21 4.08
N ALA A 51 2.60 -12.29 4.63
CA ALA A 51 3.87 -12.63 5.26
C ALA A 51 3.64 -12.86 6.77
N THR A 52 4.55 -12.40 7.61
CA THR A 52 4.29 -12.30 9.05
C THR A 52 2.99 -11.52 9.32
N PRO A 53 2.16 -11.97 10.27
CA PRO A 53 2.39 -13.06 11.23
C PRO A 53 1.80 -14.41 10.77
N TYR A 54 0.94 -14.41 9.75
CA TYR A 54 0.09 -15.55 9.40
C TYR A 54 0.76 -16.55 8.44
N MET A 55 1.75 -16.09 7.65
CA MET A 55 2.48 -16.88 6.64
C MET A 55 1.54 -17.67 5.71
N ASP A 56 0.43 -17.06 5.34
CA ASP A 56 -0.61 -17.68 4.53
C ASP A 56 -0.46 -17.23 3.06
N SER A 57 0.02 -18.13 2.20
CA SER A 57 0.16 -17.92 0.76
C SER A 57 -1.17 -17.88 0.00
N GLU A 58 -2.24 -18.44 0.57
CA GLU A 58 -3.56 -18.45 -0.03
C GLU A 58 -4.31 -17.15 0.21
N SER A 59 -3.89 -16.36 1.21
CA SER A 59 -4.44 -15.04 1.49
C SER A 59 -4.45 -14.14 0.26
N LYS A 60 -5.56 -13.44 0.03
CA LYS A 60 -5.75 -12.56 -1.13
C LYS A 60 -5.95 -11.12 -0.71
N GLY A 61 -5.53 -10.21 -1.57
CA GLY A 61 -5.77 -8.79 -1.40
C GLY A 61 -7.25 -8.43 -1.46
N ALA A 62 -7.63 -7.37 -0.75
CA ALA A 62 -8.97 -6.82 -0.77
C ALA A 62 -8.92 -5.30 -0.76
N ILE A 63 -9.87 -4.67 -1.43
CA ILE A 63 -10.07 -3.23 -1.42
C ILE A 63 -11.54 -2.97 -1.08
N LEU A 64 -11.79 -2.20 -0.02
CA LEU A 64 -13.11 -1.91 0.52
C LEU A 64 -13.34 -0.39 0.57
N GLY A 65 -14.58 0.04 0.34
CA GLY A 65 -14.97 1.45 0.38
C GLY A 65 -14.85 2.20 -0.96
N VAL A 66 -14.69 1.49 -2.08
CA VAL A 66 -14.68 2.10 -3.42
C VAL A 66 -16.06 2.70 -3.73
N THR A 67 -16.07 3.97 -4.12
CA THR A 67 -17.23 4.71 -4.63
C THR A 67 -16.92 5.35 -5.99
N LEU A 68 -17.89 5.98 -6.64
CA LEU A 68 -17.67 6.69 -7.92
C LEU A 68 -16.71 7.89 -7.78
N ASP A 69 -16.54 8.43 -6.57
CA ASP A 69 -15.60 9.54 -6.28
C ASP A 69 -14.18 9.03 -5.96
N THR A 70 -13.90 7.74 -6.17
CA THR A 70 -12.58 7.16 -5.91
C THR A 70 -11.62 7.54 -7.02
N THR A 71 -10.49 8.14 -6.63
CA THR A 71 -9.45 8.57 -7.57
C THR A 71 -8.18 7.74 -7.42
N LYS A 72 -7.26 7.90 -8.37
CA LYS A 72 -5.96 7.23 -8.35
C LYS A 72 -5.14 7.56 -7.10
N GLU A 73 -5.21 8.80 -6.65
CA GLU A 73 -4.55 9.34 -5.46
C GLU A 73 -5.14 8.72 -4.18
N LYS A 74 -6.47 8.54 -4.13
CA LYS A 74 -7.16 7.81 -3.06
C LYS A 74 -6.69 6.36 -2.97
N PHE A 75 -6.55 5.68 -4.12
CA PHE A 75 -6.03 4.30 -4.14
C PHE A 75 -4.60 4.20 -3.60
N ILE A 76 -3.70 5.11 -3.99
CA ILE A 76 -2.34 5.11 -3.45
C ILE A 76 -2.35 5.34 -1.95
N LYS A 77 -3.11 6.33 -1.48
CA LYS A 77 -3.24 6.60 -0.05
C LYS A 77 -3.74 5.38 0.71
N ALA A 78 -4.79 4.72 0.21
CA ALA A 78 -5.36 3.52 0.83
C ALA A 78 -4.35 2.35 0.87
N ILE A 79 -3.55 2.17 -0.18
CA ILE A 79 -2.48 1.16 -0.23
C ILE A 79 -1.41 1.46 0.84
N LEU A 80 -0.96 2.72 0.94
CA LEU A 80 0.04 3.13 1.93
C LEU A 80 -0.48 2.96 3.37
N GLU A 81 -1.75 3.32 3.61
CA GLU A 81 -2.44 3.10 4.89
C GLU A 81 -2.53 1.60 5.20
N GLY A 82 -2.94 0.76 4.25
CA GLY A 82 -3.02 -0.70 4.41
C GLY A 82 -1.70 -1.36 4.79
N ILE A 83 -0.62 -0.99 4.11
CA ILE A 83 0.75 -1.44 4.44
C ILE A 83 1.14 -0.98 5.85
N THR A 84 0.83 0.26 6.21
CA THR A 84 1.13 0.82 7.54
C THR A 84 0.37 0.07 8.63
N TYR A 85 -0.90 -0.27 8.40
CA TYR A 85 -1.69 -1.06 9.33
C TYR A 85 -1.15 -2.49 9.50
N GLU A 86 -0.73 -3.14 8.41
CA GLU A 86 -0.10 -4.46 8.47
C GLU A 86 1.19 -4.42 9.31
N ILE A 87 2.05 -3.42 9.10
CA ILE A 87 3.26 -3.21 9.90
C ILE A 87 2.89 -3.00 11.38
N MET A 88 1.89 -2.17 11.67
CA MET A 88 1.43 -1.93 13.04
C MET A 88 0.96 -3.24 13.72
N VAL A 89 0.19 -4.07 13.02
CA VAL A 89 -0.28 -5.36 13.54
C VAL A 89 0.92 -6.28 13.83
N ASN A 90 1.88 -6.35 12.91
CA ASN A 90 3.11 -7.12 13.09
C ASN A 90 3.90 -6.66 14.31
N THR A 91 4.11 -5.36 14.48
CA THR A 91 4.82 -4.82 15.64
C THR A 91 4.06 -5.07 16.94
N LYS A 92 2.72 -4.99 16.95
CA LYS A 92 1.91 -5.28 18.14
C LYS A 92 2.02 -6.74 18.57
N ILE A 93 2.02 -7.68 17.63
CA ILE A 93 2.19 -9.10 17.92
C ILE A 93 3.59 -9.35 18.48
N LEU A 94 4.63 -8.85 17.83
CA LEU A 94 6.02 -8.98 18.30
C LEU A 94 6.25 -8.41 19.71
N THR A 95 5.66 -7.25 20.00
CA THR A 95 5.79 -6.60 21.32
C THR A 95 4.92 -7.25 22.39
N GLY A 96 3.77 -7.83 22.03
CA GLY A 96 2.94 -8.63 22.92
C GLY A 96 3.57 -9.96 23.33
N GLU A 97 4.46 -10.51 22.49
CA GLU A 97 5.24 -11.72 22.77
C GLU A 97 6.58 -11.46 23.50
N GLY A 98 6.78 -10.25 24.03
CA GLY A 98 7.91 -9.93 24.92
C GLY A 98 9.17 -9.38 24.24
N VAL A 99 9.13 -9.11 22.93
CA VAL A 99 10.24 -8.44 22.24
C VAL A 99 10.09 -6.92 22.36
N LYS A 100 10.95 -6.27 23.15
CA LYS A 100 11.01 -4.81 23.21
C LYS A 100 11.59 -4.27 21.90
N VAL A 101 10.82 -3.48 21.16
CA VAL A 101 11.31 -2.69 20.03
C VAL A 101 11.81 -1.37 20.60
N ASP A 102 13.13 -1.20 20.65
CA ASP A 102 13.73 0.09 21.03
C ASP A 102 13.45 1.12 19.94
N ARG A 103 13.06 2.32 20.40
CA ARG A 103 12.73 3.50 19.59
C ARG A 103 13.98 4.26 19.16
#